data_AF-A0A966KGG6-F1
#
_entry.id   AF-A0A966KGG6-F1
#
_cell.length_a   1.000
_cell.length_b   1.000
_cell.length_c   1.000
_cell.angle_alpha   90.00
_cell.angle_beta   90.00
_cell.angle_gamma   90.00
#
_symmetry.space_group_name_H-M   'P 1'
#
loop_
_entity.id
_entity.type
_entity.pdbx_description
1 polymer ?
#
loop_
_entity_poly.entity_id
_entity_poly.type
_entity_poly.pdbx_seq_one_letter_code
_entity_poly.pdbx_strand_id
1 'polypeptide(L)'
;MQAYSGVCGQEFIDFPNWPKELHGMMVKVRYKPTNRVELLEWNEYEYGYEEKYVSDIIFSKNLSFIPVDLRFGPYGGMYVCDWYNPVKGHAQYSLRDERRDRVSGRIWRIIPKEAEPVRPPKIYGTSIPELLNLLKRKEYRYRYWAKRELREKNPKKIKTVLDKWITELDPSSPRYMNHQVEGMWAYRNLELVNVECIGTLMLIMAKNY
;
A
#
# COMPACT_ATOMS: atom_id res chain seq x y z
N MET A 1 4.20 30.19 1.83
CA MET A 1 3.41 29.60 0.72
C MET A 1 3.93 28.19 0.51
N GLN A 2 3.16 27.16 0.83
CA GLN A 2 3.60 25.76 0.67
C GLN A 2 3.76 25.52 -0.84
N ALA A 3 5.01 25.40 -1.30
CA ALA A 3 5.30 25.27 -2.73
C ALA A 3 4.63 24.02 -3.30
N TYR A 4 4.14 24.12 -4.54
CA TYR A 4 3.58 22.99 -5.28
C TYR A 4 4.50 21.76 -5.19
N SER A 5 3.99 20.72 -4.56
CA SER A 5 4.69 19.48 -4.26
C SER A 5 4.25 18.41 -5.26
N GLY A 6 5.17 17.90 -6.08
CA GLY A 6 4.94 16.75 -6.93
C GLY A 6 5.28 15.47 -6.18
N VAL A 7 4.26 14.87 -5.56
CA VAL A 7 4.33 13.55 -4.93
C VAL A 7 3.46 12.56 -5.69
N CYS A 8 3.84 11.30 -5.64
CA CYS A 8 3.13 10.17 -6.25
C CYS A 8 3.60 8.91 -5.52
N GLY A 9 2.79 7.86 -5.47
CA GLY A 9 3.19 6.59 -4.86
C GLY A 9 3.47 6.67 -3.35
N GLN A 10 2.78 5.83 -2.59
CA GLN A 10 2.99 5.72 -1.15
C GLN A 10 2.68 4.30 -0.67
N GLU A 11 3.35 3.90 0.40
CA GLU A 11 3.13 2.66 1.15
C GLU A 11 3.39 2.89 2.63
N PHE A 12 2.82 2.01 3.45
CA PHE A 12 3.24 1.86 4.85
C PHE A 12 4.24 0.71 4.95
N ILE A 13 5.21 0.82 5.85
CA ILE A 13 6.15 -0.26 6.15
C ILE A 13 5.45 -1.23 7.11
N ASP A 14 5.14 -2.44 6.64
CA ASP A 14 4.43 -3.46 7.43
C ASP A 14 5.00 -4.87 7.27
N PHE A 15 6.07 -5.04 6.49
CA PHE A 15 6.74 -6.32 6.28
C PHE A 15 7.69 -6.66 7.43
N PRO A 16 7.68 -7.91 7.92
CA PRO A 16 8.39 -8.29 9.15
C PRO A 16 9.92 -8.29 9.03
N ASN A 17 10.47 -8.25 7.82
CA ASN A 17 11.92 -8.16 7.59
C ASN A 17 12.43 -6.70 7.57
N TRP A 18 11.57 -5.73 7.84
CA TRP A 18 11.98 -4.35 8.10
C TRP A 18 12.23 -4.11 9.60
N PRO A 19 13.05 -3.12 9.96
CA PRO A 19 13.26 -2.75 11.35
C PRO A 19 11.92 -2.41 12.02
N LYS A 20 11.72 -2.91 13.25
CA LYS A 20 10.43 -2.80 13.97
C LYS A 20 10.04 -1.34 14.22
N GLU A 21 11.02 -0.49 14.44
CA GLU A 21 10.87 0.96 14.63
C GLU A 21 10.33 1.67 13.39
N LEU A 22 10.46 1.07 12.20
CA LEU A 22 9.91 1.63 10.97
C LEU A 22 8.49 1.16 10.69
N HIS A 23 7.99 0.16 11.41
CA HIS A 23 6.66 -0.39 11.15
C HIS A 23 5.56 0.65 11.43
N GLY A 24 4.65 0.82 10.46
CA GLY A 24 3.60 1.85 10.52
C GLY A 24 4.04 3.23 10.03
N MET A 25 5.33 3.44 9.76
CA MET A 25 5.78 4.64 9.07
C MET A 25 5.35 4.62 7.60
N MET A 26 5.10 5.80 7.05
CA MET A 26 4.77 5.98 5.65
C MET A 26 6.03 6.25 4.83
N VAL A 27 6.11 5.64 3.66
CA VAL A 27 7.06 6.02 2.62
C VAL A 27 6.29 6.61 1.46
N LYS A 28 6.74 7.74 0.93
CA LYS A 28 6.21 8.32 -0.31
C LYS A 28 7.33 8.77 -1.23
N VAL A 29 7.05 8.85 -2.53
CA VAL A 29 8.00 9.42 -3.48
C VAL A 29 7.63 10.83 -3.90
N ARG A 30 8.66 11.66 -3.98
CA ARG A 30 8.60 13.06 -4.39
C ARG A 30 9.53 13.25 -5.58
N TYR A 31 8.99 13.81 -6.65
CA TYR A 31 9.75 14.15 -7.85
C TYR A 31 9.86 15.67 -8.08
N LYS A 32 9.14 16.48 -7.30
CA LYS A 32 9.20 17.94 -7.33
C LYS A 32 8.89 18.55 -5.95
N PRO A 33 9.60 19.61 -5.52
CA PRO A 33 10.77 20.23 -6.15
C PRO A 33 12.07 19.44 -5.97
N THR A 34 12.07 18.42 -5.10
CA THR A 34 13.21 17.54 -4.82
C THR A 34 12.93 16.12 -5.29
N ASN A 35 13.99 15.31 -5.42
CA ASN A 35 13.89 13.92 -5.88
C ASN A 35 14.21 12.98 -4.72
N ARG A 36 13.17 12.50 -4.05
CA ARG A 36 13.25 11.82 -2.76
C ARG A 36 12.34 10.61 -2.67
N VAL A 37 12.81 9.61 -1.94
CA VAL A 37 11.99 8.57 -1.31
C VAL A 37 11.96 8.93 0.17
N GLU A 38 10.87 9.54 0.62
CA GLU A 38 10.76 10.15 1.96
C GLU A 38 10.21 9.13 2.94
N LEU A 39 10.79 9.07 4.14
CA LEU A 39 10.26 8.37 5.30
C LEU A 39 9.54 9.37 6.21
N LEU A 40 8.31 9.05 6.57
CA LEU A 40 7.43 9.92 7.35
C LEU A 40 6.78 9.16 8.50
N GLU A 41 6.61 9.85 9.63
CA GLU A 41 5.63 9.48 10.63
C GLU A 41 4.23 9.84 10.12
N TRP A 42 3.24 9.02 10.45
CA TRP A 42 1.83 9.24 10.16
C TRP A 42 1.09 9.39 11.49
N ASN A 43 0.91 10.63 11.92
CA ASN A 43 0.46 10.97 13.26
C ASN A 43 -1.03 11.26 13.24
N GLU A 44 -1.77 10.60 14.14
CA GLU A 44 -3.17 10.88 14.38
C GLU A 44 -3.29 12.15 15.23
N TYR A 45 -4.24 13.00 14.88
CA TYR A 45 -4.68 14.13 15.69
C TYR A 45 -6.21 14.12 15.76
N GLU A 46 -6.79 15.02 16.56
CA GLU A 46 -8.22 15.04 16.91
C GLU A 46 -9.20 14.88 15.73
N TYR A 47 -8.85 15.41 14.55
CA TYR A 47 -9.74 15.42 13.38
C TYR A 47 -9.11 14.80 12.12
N GLY A 48 -8.03 14.02 12.26
CA GLY A 48 -7.42 13.38 11.11
C GLY A 48 -6.00 12.91 11.33
N TYR A 49 -5.21 12.97 10.27
CA TYR A 49 -3.82 12.55 10.28
C TYR A 49 -2.94 13.60 9.62
N GLU A 50 -1.74 13.77 10.18
CA GLU A 50 -0.70 14.59 9.61
C GLU A 50 0.56 13.77 9.34
N GLU A 51 1.25 14.14 8.26
CA GLU A 51 2.55 13.58 7.94
C GLU A 51 3.66 14.41 8.58
N LYS A 52 4.61 13.74 9.23
CA LYS A 52 5.83 14.37 9.74
C LYS A 52 7.04 13.76 9.06
N TYR A 53 7.75 14.57 8.29
CA TYR A 53 9.01 14.15 7.65
C TYR A 53 10.03 13.72 8.71
N VAL A 54 10.65 12.56 8.49
CA VAL A 54 11.71 12.02 9.36
C VAL A 54 13.05 12.06 8.65
N SER A 55 13.15 11.42 7.48
CA SER A 55 14.40 11.33 6.73
C SER A 55 14.15 10.94 5.27
N ASP A 56 15.22 10.89 4.49
CA ASP A 56 15.22 10.36 3.13
C ASP A 56 15.77 8.93 3.13
N ILE A 57 15.00 7.96 2.61
CA ILE A 57 15.52 6.62 2.28
C ILE A 57 16.45 6.73 1.06
N ILE A 58 16.05 7.55 0.09
CA ILE A 58 16.87 7.93 -1.06
C ILE A 58 16.75 9.43 -1.26
N PHE A 59 17.88 10.11 -1.32
CA PHE A 59 17.99 11.47 -1.82
C PHE A 59 18.88 11.49 -3.06
N SER A 60 18.39 12.05 -4.17
CA SER A 60 19.20 12.19 -5.38
C SER A 60 19.43 13.65 -5.77
N LYS A 61 20.71 14.00 -5.94
CA LYS A 61 21.13 15.26 -6.58
C LYS A 61 20.98 15.22 -8.10
N ASN A 62 20.82 14.03 -8.69
CA ASN A 62 20.61 13.90 -10.12
C ASN A 62 19.16 14.28 -10.43
N LEU A 63 18.97 15.37 -11.18
CA LEU A 63 17.66 15.83 -11.58
C LEU A 63 16.92 14.83 -12.47
N SER A 64 17.63 13.92 -13.14
CA SER A 64 17.01 12.87 -13.94
C SER A 64 16.37 11.78 -13.09
N PHE A 65 16.69 11.64 -11.80
CA PHE A 65 15.93 10.76 -10.90
C PHE A 65 14.52 11.32 -10.69
N ILE A 66 13.52 10.57 -11.12
CA ILE A 66 12.10 10.93 -11.06
C ILE A 66 11.36 9.71 -10.54
N PRO A 67 11.27 9.53 -9.22
CA PRO A 67 10.51 8.42 -8.67
C PRO A 67 9.01 8.70 -8.88
N VAL A 68 8.31 7.77 -9.53
CA VAL A 68 6.92 7.92 -9.98
C VAL A 68 5.92 6.98 -9.30
N ASP A 69 6.39 5.88 -8.72
CA ASP A 69 5.59 5.03 -7.83
C ASP A 69 6.51 4.22 -6.91
N LEU A 70 5.95 3.66 -5.84
CA LEU A 70 6.63 2.69 -4.99
C LEU A 70 5.67 1.60 -4.51
N ARG A 71 6.17 0.36 -4.40
CA ARG A 71 5.40 -0.81 -3.97
C ARG A 71 6.27 -1.81 -3.22
N PHE A 72 5.72 -2.46 -2.21
CA PHE A 72 6.36 -3.67 -1.67
C PHE A 72 6.12 -4.88 -2.58
N GLY A 73 7.19 -5.62 -2.85
CA GLY A 73 7.16 -6.91 -3.53
C GLY A 73 6.90 -8.08 -2.57
N PRO A 74 6.66 -9.28 -3.11
CA PRO A 74 6.21 -10.43 -2.33
C PRO A 74 7.24 -11.00 -1.35
N TYR A 75 8.49 -10.56 -1.41
CA TYR A 75 9.56 -10.98 -0.51
C TYR A 75 9.94 -9.90 0.51
N GLY A 76 9.13 -8.84 0.63
CA GLY A 76 9.35 -7.73 1.56
C GLY A 76 10.38 -6.69 1.10
N GLY A 77 10.86 -6.74 -0.14
CA GLY A 77 11.61 -5.63 -0.72
C GLY A 77 10.67 -4.49 -1.14
N MET A 78 11.06 -3.24 -0.90
CA MET A 78 10.39 -2.06 -1.46
C MET A 78 10.96 -1.77 -2.85
N TYR A 79 10.10 -1.57 -3.83
CA TYR A 79 10.48 -1.29 -5.21
C TYR A 79 10.04 0.12 -5.58
N VAL A 80 10.98 0.94 -6.08
CA VAL A 80 10.71 2.28 -6.56
C VAL A 80 10.84 2.31 -8.07
N CYS A 81 9.76 2.73 -8.74
CA CYS A 81 9.75 3.00 -10.17
C CYS A 81 10.31 4.40 -10.41
N ASP A 82 11.42 4.47 -11.14
CA ASP A 82 12.06 5.72 -11.51
C ASP A 82 11.95 5.90 -13.03
N TRP A 83 11.24 6.94 -13.45
CA TRP A 83 11.04 7.26 -14.86
C TRP A 83 12.36 7.67 -15.54
N TYR A 84 13.39 8.05 -14.77
CA TYR A 84 14.72 8.44 -15.22
C TYR A 84 14.77 9.25 -16.51
N ASN A 85 14.58 10.56 -16.42
CA ASN A 85 14.47 11.41 -17.61
C ASN A 85 15.16 12.77 -17.43
N PRO A 86 16.00 13.23 -18.39
CA PRO A 86 16.55 14.57 -18.35
C PRO A 86 15.49 15.68 -18.35
N VAL A 87 14.31 15.43 -18.94
CA VAL A 87 13.27 16.45 -19.15
C VAL A 87 11.94 16.05 -18.48
N LYS A 88 11.60 16.71 -17.37
CA LYS A 88 10.36 16.44 -16.59
C LYS A 88 9.13 17.20 -17.07
N GLY A 89 9.25 18.51 -17.24
CA GLY A 89 8.11 19.42 -17.44
C GLY A 89 7.68 19.53 -18.89
N HIS A 90 6.40 19.81 -19.13
CA HIS A 90 5.85 20.10 -20.46
C HIS A 90 5.83 21.59 -20.80
N ALA A 91 5.99 22.47 -19.81
CA ALA A 91 5.94 23.92 -20.00
C ALA A 91 7.30 24.52 -20.40
N GLN A 92 8.40 24.00 -19.83
CA GLN A 92 9.75 24.54 -20.06
C GLN A 92 10.40 24.02 -21.34
N TYR A 93 9.95 22.88 -21.85
CA TYR A 93 10.58 22.18 -22.97
C TYR A 93 9.51 21.59 -23.88
N SER A 94 9.76 21.64 -25.20
CA SER A 94 8.91 21.02 -26.21
C SER A 94 8.59 19.56 -25.87
N LEU A 95 7.37 19.12 -26.20
CA LEU A 95 7.00 17.70 -26.10
C LEU A 95 7.79 16.81 -27.08
N ARG A 96 8.42 17.43 -28.09
CA ARG A 96 9.30 16.79 -29.09
C ARG A 96 10.80 16.97 -28.79
N ASP A 97 11.16 17.48 -27.60
CA ASP A 97 12.58 17.60 -27.21
C ASP A 97 13.26 16.23 -27.26
N GLU A 98 14.35 16.12 -28.04
CA GLU A 98 15.06 14.86 -28.30
C GLU A 98 15.68 14.24 -27.05
N ARG A 99 15.94 15.05 -26.01
CA ARG A 99 16.47 14.55 -24.72
C ARG A 99 15.44 13.80 -23.90
N ARG A 100 14.16 13.80 -24.30
CA ARG A 100 13.11 13.01 -23.65
C ARG A 100 13.32 11.53 -23.96
N ASP A 101 13.86 10.81 -22.99
CA ASP A 101 13.92 9.36 -23.06
C ASP A 101 12.50 8.77 -22.99
N ARG A 102 12.17 7.86 -23.91
CA ARG A 102 10.85 7.21 -23.99
C ARG A 102 10.91 5.70 -23.79
N VAL A 103 12.11 5.15 -23.65
CA VAL A 103 12.34 3.70 -23.67
C VAL A 103 13.04 3.20 -22.41
N SER A 104 13.71 4.08 -21.68
CA SER A 104 14.42 3.72 -20.46
C SER A 104 13.66 4.12 -19.19
N GLY A 105 13.98 3.39 -18.13
CA GLY A 105 13.56 3.66 -16.76
C GLY A 105 14.38 2.78 -15.83
N ARG A 106 14.21 2.94 -14.52
CA ARG A 106 14.91 2.14 -13.52
C ARG A 106 13.94 1.62 -12.48
N ILE A 107 14.19 0.41 -12.00
CA ILE A 107 13.49 -0.17 -10.85
C ILE A 107 14.52 -0.36 -9.75
N TRP A 108 14.35 0.35 -8.64
CA TRP A 108 15.21 0.20 -7.48
C TRP A 108 14.58 -0.78 -6.51
N ARG A 109 15.31 -1.83 -6.11
CA ARG A 109 14.93 -2.68 -4.98
C ARG A 109 15.66 -2.21 -3.74
N ILE A 110 14.90 -1.89 -2.70
CA ILE A 110 15.36 -1.42 -1.40
C ILE A 110 14.98 -2.47 -0.37
N ILE A 111 15.94 -2.90 0.43
CA ILE A 111 15.78 -3.83 1.53
C ILE A 111 16.78 -3.45 2.63
N PRO A 112 16.45 -3.63 3.92
CA PRO A 112 17.42 -3.43 4.99
C PRO A 112 18.64 -4.35 4.77
N LYS A 113 19.81 -3.88 5.17
CA LYS A 113 21.03 -4.69 5.10
C LYS A 113 20.83 -5.96 5.94
N GLU A 114 21.32 -7.08 5.43
CA GLU A 114 21.28 -8.39 6.12
C GLU A 114 19.87 -8.95 6.38
N ALA A 115 18.81 -8.28 5.90
CA ALA A 115 17.45 -8.78 6.04
C ALA A 115 17.19 -9.94 5.09
N GLU A 116 16.83 -11.08 5.66
CA GLU A 116 16.39 -12.23 4.90
C GLU A 116 15.05 -11.96 4.18
N PRO A 117 14.84 -12.49 2.96
CA PRO A 117 13.57 -12.39 2.26
C PRO A 117 12.41 -13.01 3.07
N VAL A 118 11.27 -12.32 3.12
CA VAL A 118 10.04 -12.90 3.70
C VAL A 118 9.53 -14.00 2.79
N ARG A 119 9.07 -15.12 3.36
CA ARG A 119 8.37 -16.16 2.60
C ARG A 119 6.95 -15.67 2.22
N PRO A 120 6.63 -15.46 0.94
CA PRO A 120 5.29 -15.08 0.53
C PRO A 120 4.26 -16.18 0.83
N PRO A 121 2.99 -15.82 1.06
CA PRO A 121 1.94 -16.81 1.15
C PRO A 121 1.63 -17.33 -0.25
N LYS A 122 1.16 -18.57 -0.35
CA LYS A 122 0.60 -19.05 -1.62
C LYS A 122 -0.74 -18.36 -1.85
N ILE A 123 -0.89 -17.66 -2.97
CA ILE A 123 -2.14 -16.98 -3.35
C ILE A 123 -2.79 -17.71 -4.53
N TYR A 124 -2.06 -17.88 -5.62
CA TYR A 124 -2.58 -18.57 -6.78
C TYR A 124 -2.84 -20.05 -6.49
N GLY A 125 -4.01 -20.53 -6.91
CA GLY A 125 -4.44 -21.91 -6.69
C GLY A 125 -4.79 -22.26 -5.23
N THR A 126 -4.86 -21.25 -4.36
CA THR A 126 -5.26 -21.38 -2.95
C THR A 126 -6.79 -21.39 -2.82
N SER A 127 -7.33 -22.06 -1.81
CA SER A 127 -8.78 -22.13 -1.57
C SER A 127 -9.36 -20.79 -1.09
N ILE A 128 -10.68 -20.60 -1.24
CA ILE A 128 -11.36 -19.37 -0.78
C ILE A 128 -11.15 -19.14 0.74
N PRO A 129 -11.31 -20.13 1.63
CA PRO A 129 -11.07 -19.94 3.07
C PRO A 129 -9.64 -19.51 3.39
N GLU A 130 -8.65 -20.11 2.72
CA GLU A 130 -7.24 -19.75 2.92
C GLU A 130 -6.94 -18.33 2.42
N LEU A 131 -7.50 -17.92 1.28
CA LEU A 131 -7.40 -16.54 0.76
C LEU A 131 -8.02 -15.52 1.71
N LEU A 132 -9.19 -15.84 2.28
CA LEU A 132 -9.83 -14.98 3.29
C LEU A 132 -8.98 -14.90 4.56
N ASN A 133 -8.31 -15.99 4.95
CA ASN A 133 -7.40 -15.98 6.10
C ASN A 133 -6.18 -15.07 5.85
N LEU A 134 -5.72 -14.92 4.60
CA LEU A 134 -4.68 -13.95 4.27
C LEU A 134 -5.09 -12.50 4.54
N LEU A 135 -6.39 -12.19 4.63
CA LEU A 135 -6.88 -10.84 4.98
C LEU A 135 -6.55 -10.45 6.43
N LYS A 136 -6.17 -11.41 7.28
CA LYS A 136 -5.72 -11.17 8.67
C LYS A 136 -4.23 -10.81 8.77
N ARG A 137 -3.47 -10.90 7.67
CA ARG A 137 -2.03 -10.60 7.62
C ARG A 137 -1.75 -9.14 7.97
N LYS A 138 -0.54 -8.85 8.44
CA LYS A 138 -0.13 -7.45 8.73
C LYS A 138 0.17 -6.72 7.43
N GLU A 139 0.84 -7.42 6.54
CA GLU A 139 1.33 -6.93 5.27
C GLU A 139 0.16 -6.64 4.31
N TYR A 140 -0.10 -5.36 4.09
CA TYR A 140 -1.17 -4.86 3.21
C TYR A 140 -1.08 -5.46 1.81
N ARG A 141 0.13 -5.61 1.25
CA ARG A 141 0.31 -6.14 -0.11
C ARG A 141 -0.19 -7.58 -0.27
N TYR A 142 0.00 -8.44 0.74
CA TYR A 142 -0.57 -9.79 0.70
C TYR A 142 -2.10 -9.76 0.77
N ARG A 143 -2.68 -8.89 1.61
CA ARG A 143 -4.14 -8.69 1.68
C ARG A 143 -4.71 -8.19 0.35
N TYR A 144 -4.02 -7.24 -0.27
CA TYR A 144 -4.38 -6.69 -1.59
C TYR A 144 -4.38 -7.77 -2.68
N TRP A 145 -3.31 -8.57 -2.77
CA TRP A 145 -3.22 -9.64 -3.78
C TRP A 145 -4.23 -10.77 -3.52
N ALA A 146 -4.49 -11.12 -2.25
CA ALA A 146 -5.54 -12.07 -1.90
C ALA A 146 -6.93 -11.58 -2.33
N LYS A 147 -7.26 -10.30 -2.09
CA LYS A 147 -8.51 -9.70 -2.59
C LYS A 147 -8.58 -9.72 -4.12
N ARG A 148 -7.47 -9.45 -4.81
CA ARG A 148 -7.42 -9.53 -6.27
C ARG A 148 -7.69 -10.95 -6.76
N GLU A 149 -7.07 -11.96 -6.17
CA GLU A 149 -7.32 -13.38 -6.51
C GLU A 149 -8.75 -13.82 -6.21
N LEU A 150 -9.38 -13.31 -5.14
CA LEU A 150 -10.80 -13.55 -4.86
C LEU A 150 -11.70 -12.99 -5.98
N ARG A 151 -11.37 -11.83 -6.55
CA ARG A 151 -12.17 -11.24 -7.65
C ARG A 151 -12.21 -12.09 -8.91
N GLU A 152 -11.21 -12.92 -9.15
CA GLU A 152 -11.16 -13.83 -10.31
C GLU A 152 -12.05 -15.07 -10.12
N LYS A 153 -12.63 -15.27 -8.93
CA LYS A 153 -13.48 -16.43 -8.60
C LYS A 153 -14.96 -16.07 -8.63
N ASN A 154 -15.83 -17.09 -8.65
CA ASN A 154 -17.28 -16.89 -8.68
C ASN A 154 -17.78 -16.15 -7.41
N PRO A 155 -18.33 -14.92 -7.51
CA PRO A 155 -18.71 -14.12 -6.35
C PRO A 155 -19.78 -14.78 -5.48
N LYS A 156 -20.73 -15.53 -6.07
CA LYS A 156 -21.78 -16.23 -5.31
C LYS A 156 -21.20 -17.31 -4.42
N LYS A 157 -20.21 -18.07 -4.92
CA LYS A 157 -19.50 -19.08 -4.11
C LYS A 157 -18.69 -18.44 -2.98
N ILE A 158 -18.10 -17.27 -3.24
CA ILE A 158 -17.32 -16.56 -2.23
C ILE A 158 -18.22 -15.98 -1.15
N LYS A 159 -19.40 -15.43 -1.50
CA LYS A 159 -20.30 -14.78 -0.54
C LYS A 159 -20.59 -15.67 0.66
N THR A 160 -20.98 -16.93 0.44
CA THR A 160 -21.29 -17.85 1.55
C THR A 160 -20.11 -18.07 2.48
N VAL A 161 -18.90 -18.20 1.93
CA VAL A 161 -17.67 -18.40 2.72
C VAL A 161 -17.27 -17.11 3.43
N LEU A 162 -17.42 -15.96 2.78
CA LEU A 162 -17.13 -14.64 3.33
C LEU A 162 -18.11 -14.26 4.45
N ASP A 163 -19.41 -14.52 4.29
CA ASP A 163 -20.43 -14.33 5.34
C ASP A 163 -20.01 -15.09 6.60
N LYS A 164 -19.70 -16.39 6.45
CA LYS A 164 -19.22 -17.23 7.56
C LYS A 164 -17.92 -16.70 8.16
N TRP A 165 -16.94 -16.35 7.32
CA TRP A 165 -15.64 -15.85 7.78
C TRP A 165 -15.77 -14.58 8.64
N ILE A 166 -16.71 -13.68 8.32
CA ILE A 166 -16.98 -12.48 9.10
C ILE A 166 -17.55 -12.82 10.48
N THR A 167 -18.50 -13.75 10.54
CA THR A 167 -19.12 -14.17 11.82
C THR A 167 -18.15 -14.92 12.74
N GLU A 168 -17.10 -15.53 12.17
CA GLU A 168 -16.07 -16.27 12.90
C GLU A 168 -14.82 -15.43 13.22
N LEU A 169 -14.87 -14.11 12.98
CA LEU A 169 -13.80 -13.23 13.41
C LEU A 169 -13.73 -13.18 14.94
N ASP A 170 -12.52 -13.34 15.48
CA ASP A 170 -12.25 -13.30 16.92
C ASP A 170 -12.39 -11.87 17.47
N PRO A 171 -13.42 -11.58 18.30
CA PRO A 171 -13.64 -10.26 18.87
C PRO A 171 -12.55 -9.82 19.86
N SER A 172 -11.77 -10.76 20.40
CA SER A 172 -10.66 -10.47 21.32
C SER A 172 -9.37 -10.08 20.60
N SER A 173 -9.33 -10.21 19.27
CA SER A 173 -8.16 -9.85 18.48
C SER A 173 -7.91 -8.33 18.54
N PRO A 174 -6.66 -7.88 18.78
CA PRO A 174 -6.33 -6.45 18.75
C PRO A 174 -6.52 -5.83 17.35
N ARG A 175 -6.70 -6.65 16.31
CA ARG A 175 -6.97 -6.25 14.93
C ARG A 175 -8.38 -6.63 14.48
N TYR A 176 -9.30 -6.92 15.40
CA TYR A 176 -10.68 -7.31 15.08
C TYR A 176 -11.35 -6.33 14.12
N MET A 177 -11.32 -5.03 14.45
CA MET A 177 -11.87 -3.97 13.59
C MET A 177 -11.19 -3.92 12.22
N ASN A 178 -9.86 -4.09 12.17
CA ASN A 178 -9.14 -4.16 10.91
C ASN A 178 -9.59 -5.36 10.06
N HIS A 179 -9.81 -6.53 10.67
CA HIS A 179 -10.33 -7.70 9.96
C HIS A 179 -11.75 -7.49 9.42
N GLN A 180 -12.62 -6.80 10.18
CA GLN A 180 -13.95 -6.42 9.72
C GLN A 180 -13.89 -5.47 8.51
N VAL A 181 -13.00 -4.46 8.55
CA VAL A 181 -12.77 -3.53 7.43
C VAL A 181 -12.24 -4.26 6.19
N GLU A 182 -11.32 -5.22 6.36
CA GLU A 182 -10.85 -6.06 5.26
C GLU A 182 -11.97 -6.90 4.65
N GLY A 183 -12.86 -7.41 5.49
CA GLY A 183 -14.10 -8.06 5.11
C GLY A 183 -15.02 -7.19 4.26
N MET A 184 -15.29 -5.97 4.73
CA MET A 184 -16.07 -4.96 4.01
C MET A 184 -15.45 -4.66 2.63
N TRP A 185 -14.13 -4.49 2.56
CA TRP A 185 -13.44 -4.29 1.29
C TRP A 185 -13.49 -5.54 0.39
N ALA A 186 -13.53 -6.75 0.94
CA ALA A 186 -13.74 -7.97 0.18
C ALA A 186 -15.14 -8.01 -0.45
N TYR A 187 -16.20 -7.69 0.31
CA TYR A 187 -17.55 -7.56 -0.25
C TYR A 187 -17.59 -6.55 -1.39
N ARG A 188 -17.03 -5.35 -1.16
CA ARG A 188 -17.05 -4.29 -2.17
C ARG A 188 -16.29 -4.67 -3.44
N ASN A 189 -15.14 -5.34 -3.30
CA ASN A 189 -14.36 -5.82 -4.45
C ASN A 189 -15.10 -6.86 -5.30
N LEU A 190 -16.06 -7.57 -4.72
CA LEU A 190 -16.86 -8.60 -5.38
C LEU A 190 -18.23 -8.10 -5.82
N GLU A 191 -18.51 -6.79 -5.67
CA GLU A 191 -19.82 -6.18 -5.89
C GLU A 191 -20.95 -6.84 -5.08
N LEU A 192 -20.60 -7.37 -3.91
CA LEU A 192 -21.52 -7.99 -2.97
C LEU A 192 -21.95 -7.01 -1.89
N VAL A 193 -23.10 -7.26 -1.28
CA VAL A 193 -23.65 -6.45 -0.19
C VAL A 193 -23.81 -7.31 1.06
N ASN A 194 -23.34 -6.78 2.19
CA ASN A 194 -23.65 -7.28 3.53
C ASN A 194 -23.96 -6.08 4.44
N VAL A 195 -25.25 -5.79 4.60
CA VAL A 195 -25.73 -4.59 5.32
C VAL A 195 -25.39 -4.65 6.81
N GLU A 196 -25.44 -5.84 7.41
CA GLU A 196 -25.10 -6.03 8.82
C GLU A 196 -23.64 -5.69 9.11
N CYS A 197 -22.72 -6.21 8.30
CA CYS A 197 -21.28 -5.90 8.42
C CYS A 197 -21.00 -4.39 8.29
N ILE A 198 -21.65 -3.71 7.33
CA ILE A 198 -21.52 -2.26 7.15
C ILE A 198 -22.13 -1.52 8.35
N GLY A 199 -23.30 -1.96 8.84
CA GLY A 199 -23.98 -1.40 10.00
C GLY A 199 -23.13 -1.46 11.27
N THR A 200 -22.51 -2.61 11.55
CA THR A 200 -21.60 -2.78 12.69
C THR A 200 -20.42 -1.82 12.61
N LEU A 201 -19.80 -1.69 11.43
CA LEU A 201 -18.65 -0.78 11.25
C LEU A 201 -19.06 0.69 11.44
N MET A 202 -20.21 1.12 10.92
CA MET A 202 -20.71 2.48 11.10
C MET A 202 -21.02 2.79 12.57
N LEU A 203 -21.61 1.85 13.31
CA LEU A 203 -21.90 2.02 14.74
C LEU A 203 -20.62 2.12 15.58
N ILE A 204 -19.57 1.37 15.23
CA ILE A 204 -18.27 1.47 15.92
C ILE A 204 -17.64 2.84 15.64
N MET A 205 -17.65 3.29 14.38
CA MET A 205 -17.13 4.62 14.03
C MET A 205 -17.88 5.72 14.79
N ALA A 206 -19.21 5.64 14.89
CA ALA A 206 -20.02 6.63 15.60
C ALA A 206 -19.83 6.67 17.12
N LYS A 207 -19.26 5.62 17.75
CA LYS A 207 -19.00 5.56 19.20
C LYS A 207 -17.61 6.07 19.60
N ASN A 208 -16.72 6.23 18.63
CA ASN A 208 -15.36 6.72 18.84
C ASN A 208 -15.23 8.24 18.55
N TYR A 209 -16.36 8.91 18.33
CA TYR A 209 -16.54 10.37 18.31
C TYR A 209 -17.56 10.75 19.39
#